data_AF-A0A1I3RDM5-F1
#
_entry.id   AF-A0A1I3RDM5-F1
#
_cell.length_a   1.000
_cell.length_b   1.000
_cell.length_c   1.000
_cell.angle_alpha   90.00
_cell.angle_beta   90.00
_cell.angle_gamma   90.00
#
_symmetry.space_group_name_H-M   'P 1'
#
loop_
_entity.id
_entity.type
_entity.pdbx_description
1 polymer ?
#
loop_
_entity_poly.entity_id
_entity_poly.type
_entity_poly.pdbx_seq_one_letter_code
_entity_poly.pdbx_strand_id
1 'polypeptide(L)'
;MHCRCGYTFPVDSAMRNPAGRSFALIDDKDYPAFLKEEKNAMLATEEEFSLRAIARSCRYVGCLLECPECSRILMLPANSLEAAAEPQFYSREP
;
A
#
# COMPACT_ATOMS: atom_id res chain seq x y z
N MET A 1 7.44 -4.16 -11.21
CA MET A 1 6.78 -2.85 -11.42
C MET A 1 7.86 -1.84 -11.75
N HIS A 2 7.74 -1.06 -12.83
CA HIS A 2 8.82 -0.18 -13.31
C HIS A 2 8.36 1.27 -13.31
N CYS A 3 9.17 2.18 -12.78
CA CYS A 3 9.02 3.61 -12.97
C CYS A 3 9.36 4.00 -14.42
N ARG A 4 8.74 5.08 -14.93
CA ARG A 4 9.06 5.65 -16.25
C ARG A 4 10.54 6.05 -16.43
N CYS A 5 11.30 6.27 -15.36
CA CYS A 5 12.75 6.51 -15.45
C CYS A 5 13.60 5.26 -15.66
N GLY A 6 13.00 4.05 -15.61
CA GLY A 6 13.70 2.77 -15.68
C GLY A 6 13.91 2.09 -14.32
N TYR A 7 13.70 2.81 -13.20
CA TYR A 7 13.80 2.22 -11.87
C TYR A 7 12.80 1.08 -11.69
N THR A 8 13.28 -0.08 -11.26
CA THR A 8 12.43 -1.24 -11.00
C THR A 8 12.15 -1.34 -9.51
N PHE A 9 10.89 -1.18 -9.13
CA PHE A 9 10.46 -1.42 -7.75
C PHE A 9 10.54 -2.93 -7.46
N PRO A 10 11.33 -3.36 -6.46
CA PRO A 10 11.42 -4.77 -6.10
C PRO A 10 10.03 -5.29 -5.71
N VAL A 11 9.71 -6.53 -6.09
CA VAL A 11 8.40 -7.14 -5.78
C VAL A 11 8.17 -7.26 -4.27
N ASP A 12 9.25 -7.37 -3.49
CA ASP A 12 9.23 -7.41 -2.02
C ASP A 12 9.49 -6.05 -1.33
N SER A 13 9.54 -4.95 -2.09
CA SER A 13 10.02 -3.64 -1.57
C SER A 13 9.04 -2.85 -0.73
N ALA A 14 7.78 -3.25 -0.60
CA ALA A 14 6.88 -2.61 0.38
C ALA A 14 7.47 -2.69 1.81
N MET A 15 8.30 -3.70 2.10
CA MET A 15 9.05 -3.81 3.37
C MET A 15 10.53 -3.38 3.28
N ARG A 16 11.05 -3.12 2.08
CA ARG A 16 12.48 -2.82 1.85
C ARG A 16 12.66 -1.77 0.74
N ASN A 17 12.04 -0.61 0.88
CA ASN A 17 12.39 0.58 0.10
C ASN A 17 13.26 1.51 0.96
N PRO A 18 14.56 1.20 1.19
CA PRO A 18 15.40 2.00 2.09
C PRO A 18 15.72 3.40 1.55
N ALA A 19 15.40 3.70 0.28
CA ALA A 19 15.73 4.98 -0.36
C ALA A 19 14.50 5.85 -0.68
N GLY A 20 13.30 5.26 -0.79
CA GLY A 20 12.05 5.98 -1.12
C GLY A 20 11.03 5.91 0.00
N ARG A 21 10.24 6.98 0.18
CA ARG A 21 9.14 6.99 1.15
C ARG A 21 7.99 6.10 0.63
N SER A 22 7.36 5.37 1.55
CA SER A 22 6.13 4.62 1.29
C SER A 22 5.02 5.10 2.21
N PHE A 23 3.82 5.24 1.67
CA PHE A 23 2.63 5.63 2.44
C PHE A 23 1.53 4.59 2.26
N ALA A 24 0.83 4.26 3.34
CA ALA A 24 -0.42 3.51 3.24
C ALA A 24 -1.52 4.42 2.69
N LEU A 25 -2.34 3.90 1.80
CA LEU A 25 -3.51 4.58 1.26
C LEU A 25 -4.77 3.82 1.61
N ILE A 26 -5.80 4.54 2.02
CA ILE A 26 -7.11 3.98 2.31
C ILE A 26 -8.12 4.93 1.71
N ASP A 27 -9.04 4.41 0.89
CA ASP A 27 -10.12 5.22 0.35
C ASP A 27 -11.05 5.67 1.48
N ASP A 28 -11.52 6.93 1.43
CA ASP A 28 -12.40 7.51 2.45
C ASP A 28 -13.65 6.66 2.73
N LYS A 29 -14.21 6.04 1.68
CA LYS A 29 -15.39 5.16 1.78
C LYS A 29 -15.10 3.87 2.59
N ASP A 30 -13.86 3.39 2.55
CA ASP A 30 -13.42 2.15 3.16
C ASP A 30 -12.78 2.38 4.54
N TYR A 31 -12.40 3.62 4.84
CA TYR A 31 -11.74 4.01 6.08
C TYR A 31 -12.48 3.57 7.37
N PRO A 32 -13.82 3.70 7.50
CA PRO A 32 -14.52 3.22 8.69
C PRO A 32 -14.44 1.69 8.87
N ALA A 33 -14.47 0.93 7.77
CA ALA A 33 -14.35 -0.52 7.80
C ALA A 33 -12.92 -0.95 8.18
N PHE A 34 -11.92 -0.28 7.60
CA PHE A 34 -10.51 -0.46 7.96
C PHE A 34 -10.27 -0.22 9.46
N LEU A 35 -10.71 0.93 10.00
CA LEU A 35 -10.52 1.27 11.42
C LEU A 35 -11.16 0.25 12.37
N LYS A 36 -12.31 -0.32 11.98
CA LYS A 36 -12.97 -1.36 12.77
C LYS A 36 -12.11 -2.62 12.86
N GLU A 37 -11.52 -3.05 11.75
CA GLU A 37 -10.65 -4.24 11.74
C GLU A 37 -9.34 -3.98 12.48
N GLU A 38 -8.71 -2.81 12.33
CA GLU A 38 -7.51 -2.44 13.10
C GLU A 38 -7.78 -2.41 14.60
N LYS A 39 -8.92 -1.84 15.02
CA LYS A 39 -9.34 -1.88 16.41
C LYS A 39 -9.51 -3.32 16.91
N ASN A 40 -10.10 -4.20 16.10
CA ASN A 40 -10.24 -5.61 16.46
C ASN A 40 -8.87 -6.29 16.60
N ALA A 41 -7.91 -5.98 15.72
CA ALA A 41 -6.55 -6.50 15.78
C ALA A 41 -5.81 -6.05 17.05
N MET A 42 -5.97 -4.78 17.44
CA MET A 42 -5.36 -4.21 18.65
C MET A 42 -5.96 -4.77 19.95
N LEU A 43 -7.25 -5.08 19.96
CA LEU A 43 -7.95 -5.63 21.13
C LEU A 43 -7.88 -7.16 21.22
N ALA A 44 -7.32 -7.82 20.21
CA ALA A 44 -7.16 -9.26 20.18
C ALA A 44 -6.20 -9.73 21.26
N THR A 45 -6.65 -10.65 22.12
CA THR A 45 -5.79 -11.30 23.12
C THR A 45 -5.02 -12.48 22.54
N GLU A 46 -5.54 -13.08 21.47
CA GLU A 46 -4.93 -14.21 20.77
C GLU A 46 -4.24 -13.75 19.49
N GLU A 47 -2.99 -14.18 19.31
CA GLU A 47 -2.17 -13.83 18.15
C GLU A 47 -2.84 -14.24 16.83
N GLU A 48 -3.44 -15.43 16.77
CA GLU A 48 -4.13 -15.90 15.57
C GLU A 48 -5.30 -14.99 15.18
N PHE A 49 -6.06 -14.48 16.16
CA PHE A 49 -7.16 -13.57 15.90
C PHE A 49 -6.65 -12.20 15.44
N SER A 50 -5.55 -11.71 16.04
CA SER A 50 -4.89 -10.47 15.62
C SER A 50 -4.43 -10.55 14.16
N LEU A 51 -3.73 -11.64 13.79
CA LEU A 51 -3.26 -11.87 12.43
C LEU A 51 -4.41 -11.95 11.42
N ARG A 52 -5.53 -12.59 11.79
CA ARG A 52 -6.73 -12.64 10.94
C ARG A 52 -7.37 -11.28 10.77
N ALA A 53 -7.42 -10.45 11.81
CA ALA A 53 -7.95 -9.10 11.74
C ALA A 53 -7.07 -8.19 10.86
N ILE A 54 -5.74 -8.29 11.01
CA ILE A 54 -4.76 -7.61 10.13
C ILE A 54 -4.94 -8.05 8.67
N ALA A 55 -5.04 -9.35 8.41
CA ALA A 55 -5.25 -9.85 7.05
C ALA A 55 -6.55 -9.30 6.42
N ARG A 56 -7.60 -9.09 7.22
CA ARG A 56 -8.85 -8.46 6.76
C ARG A 56 -8.71 -6.96 6.56
N SER A 57 -7.90 -6.25 7.34
CA SER A 57 -7.69 -4.82 7.16
C SER A 57 -6.85 -4.52 5.91
N CYS A 58 -5.89 -5.41 5.57
CA CYS A 58 -5.03 -5.29 4.39
C CYS A 58 -5.79 -5.13 3.06
N ARG A 59 -7.01 -5.66 2.92
CA ARG A 59 -7.82 -5.52 1.69
C ARG A 59 -8.25 -4.08 1.39
N TYR A 60 -8.16 -3.20 2.39
CA TYR A 60 -8.51 -1.78 2.27
C TYR A 60 -7.27 -0.89 2.09
N VAL A 61 -6.07 -1.47 2.16
CA VAL A 61 -4.81 -0.74 2.17
C VAL A 61 -4.15 -0.83 0.80
N GLY A 62 -4.17 0.28 0.07
CA GLY A 62 -3.26 0.54 -1.04
C GLY A 62 -1.94 1.12 -0.54
N CYS A 63 -1.03 1.46 -1.47
CA CYS A 63 0.17 2.20 -1.11
C CYS A 63 0.62 3.20 -2.18
N LEU A 64 1.28 4.27 -1.73
CA LEU A 64 2.08 5.15 -2.57
C LEU A 64 3.55 4.81 -2.39
N LEU A 65 4.26 4.67 -3.50
CA LEU A 65 5.71 4.47 -3.53
C LEU A 65 6.37 5.64 -4.24
N GLU A 66 7.30 6.32 -3.58
CA GLU A 66 8.15 7.31 -4.22
C GLU A 66 9.34 6.62 -4.90
N CYS A 67 9.54 6.92 -6.19
CA CYS A 67 10.72 6.48 -6.93
C CYS A 67 11.97 7.22 -6.42
N PRO A 68 13.01 6.52 -5.94
CA PRO A 68 14.20 7.16 -5.38
C PRO A 68 15.05 7.89 -6.43
N GLU A 69 14.90 7.57 -7.73
CA GLU A 69 15.70 8.18 -8.80
C GLU A 69 15.09 9.45 -9.38
N CYS A 70 13.77 9.53 -9.48
CA CYS A 70 13.09 10.66 -10.16
C CYS A 70 11.93 11.26 -9.36
N SER A 71 11.74 10.84 -8.11
CA SER A 71 10.71 11.33 -7.18
C SER A 71 9.27 11.22 -7.67
N ARG A 72 9.02 10.46 -8.75
CA ARG A 72 7.66 10.16 -9.19
C ARG A 72 6.97 9.25 -8.19
N ILE A 73 5.66 9.47 -8.04
CA ILE A 73 4.84 8.70 -7.13
C ILE A 73 4.10 7.63 -7.93
N LEU A 74 4.25 6.38 -7.51
CA LEU A 74 3.52 5.23 -8.00
C LEU A 74 2.38 4.91 -7.03
N MET A 75 1.15 4.82 -7.53
CA MET A 75 0.00 4.42 -6.74
C MET A 75 -0.37 2.96 -7.00
N LEU A 76 -0.49 2.19 -5.93
CA LEU A 76 -0.96 0.81 -5.92
C LEU A 76 -2.27 0.74 -5.13
N PRO A 77 -3.43 0.50 -5.78
CA PRO A 77 -4.70 0.43 -5.10
C PRO A 77 -4.84 -0.89 -4.29
N ALA A 78 -5.66 -0.86 -3.24
CA ALA A 78 -5.81 -1.98 -2.28
C ALA A 78 -6.30 -3.29 -2.92
N ASN A 79 -7.11 -3.21 -3.98
CA ASN A 79 -7.78 -4.36 -4.62
C ASN A 79 -7.12 -4.83 -5.93
N SER A 80 -5.82 -4.56 -6.14
CA SER A 80 -5.14 -4.94 -7.39
C SER A 80 -4.86 -6.46 -7.55
N LEU A 81 -5.59 -7.34 -6.86
CA LEU A 81 -5.52 -8.79 -7.08
C LEU A 81 -6.27 -9.22 -8.35
N GLU A 82 -7.16 -8.38 -8.87
CA GLU A 82 -7.73 -8.51 -10.21
C GLU A 82 -7.22 -7.36 -11.11
N ALA A 83 -6.70 -7.71 -12.29
CA ALA A 83 -6.07 -6.87 -13.31
C ALA A 83 -4.66 -6.36 -12.92
N ALA A 84 -3.58 -6.71 -13.62
CA ALA A 84 -3.30 -6.28 -15.00
C ALA A 84 -3.54 -4.78 -15.29
N ALA A 85 -3.81 -3.95 -14.26
CA ALA A 85 -3.85 -2.51 -14.39
C ALA A 85 -2.41 -1.99 -14.42
N GLU A 86 -2.06 -1.31 -15.50
CA GLU A 86 -0.77 -0.65 -15.61
C GLU A 86 -0.56 0.31 -14.42
N PRO A 87 0.65 0.36 -13.84
CA PRO A 87 0.96 1.24 -12.73
C PRO A 87 0.64 2.71 -13.07
N GLN A 88 -0.14 3.39 -12.22
CA GLN A 88 -0.44 4.81 -12.40
C GLN A 88 0.67 5.67 -11.78
N PHE A 89 1.25 6.57 -12.59
CA PHE A 89 2.32 7.47 -12.17
C PHE A 89 1.80 8.90 -12.04
N TYR A 90 2.08 9.52 -10.88
CA TYR A 90 1.78 10.92 -10.61
C TYR A 90 3.09 11.70 -10.49
N SER A 91 3.16 12.87 -11.13
CA SER A 91 4.19 13.88 -10.85
C SER A 91 3.69 14.80 -9.74
N ARG A 92 4.58 15.16 -8.80
CA ARG A 92 4.34 16.35 -7.98
C ARG A 92 4.28 17.55 -8.93
N GLU A 93 3.16 18.24 -8.99
CA GLU A 93 3.11 19.53 -9.68
C GLU A 93 4.11 20.50 -9.00
N PRO A 94 4.79 21.34 -9.80
CA PRO A 94 5.78 22.30 -9.30
C PRO A 94 5.16 23.41 -8.43
#